data_AF-A0A942AF34-F1
#
_entry.id   AF-A0A942AF34-F1
#
_cell.length_a   1.000
_cell.length_b   1.000
_cell.length_c   1.000
_cell.angle_alpha   90.00
_cell.angle_beta   90.00
_cell.angle_gamma   90.00
#
_symmetry.space_group_name_H-M   'P 1'
#
loop_
_entity.id
_entity.type
_entity.pdbx_description
1 polymer ?
#
loop_
_entity_poly.entity_id
_entity_poly.type
_entity_poly.pdbx_seq_one_letter_code
_entity_poly.pdbx_strand_id
1 'polypeptide(L)'
;MNIQEKLIQNYPLINKVDSELNCYLLDKKRYLVFWDELIKKDSIEKILNYLEEKTKNAKFTDYKTLIVVGKTKEKFEKVDLLYFNNVNTFVVFYLINEETNDVYMNDSWISSLGLNYKKYVRKINEILNK
;
A
#
# COMPACT_ATOMS: atom_id res chain seq x y z
N MET A 1 17.28 7.62 7.48
CA MET A 1 16.93 6.80 6.30
C MET A 1 15.46 6.98 6.03
N ASN A 2 15.09 7.35 4.81
CA ASN A 2 13.69 7.52 4.42
C ASN A 2 12.97 6.15 4.46
N ILE A 3 11.66 6.14 4.76
CA ILE A 3 10.78 4.95 4.77
C ILE A 3 10.98 4.13 3.49
N GLN A 4 11.04 4.81 2.34
CA GLN A 4 11.25 4.18 1.05
C GLN A 4 12.60 3.46 0.97
N GLU A 5 13.70 4.11 1.33
CA GLU A 5 15.05 3.52 1.30
C GLU A 5 15.12 2.29 2.21
N LYS A 6 14.55 2.40 3.42
CA LYS A 6 14.51 1.30 4.39
C LYS A 6 13.79 0.08 3.84
N LEU A 7 12.64 0.28 3.20
CA LEU A 7 11.87 -0.81 2.60
C LEU A 7 12.55 -1.40 1.37
N ILE A 8 13.14 -0.58 0.49
CA ILE A 8 13.85 -1.07 -0.70
C ILE A 8 15.06 -1.95 -0.30
N GLN A 9 15.77 -1.60 0.76
CA GLN A 9 16.96 -2.34 1.21
C GLN A 9 16.62 -3.63 1.96
N ASN A 10 15.52 -3.65 2.72
CA ASN A 10 15.24 -4.73 3.67
C ASN A 10 14.03 -5.62 3.30
N TYR A 11 13.25 -5.22 2.30
CA TYR A 11 12.16 -6.04 1.76
C TYR A 11 12.62 -6.78 0.50
N PRO A 12 12.36 -8.09 0.35
CA PRO A 12 12.68 -8.83 -0.87
C PRO A 12 11.72 -8.46 -2.01
N LEU A 13 11.93 -7.28 -2.59
CA LEU A 13 11.18 -6.80 -3.76
C LEU A 13 11.57 -7.64 -4.99
N ILE A 14 10.61 -8.01 -5.83
CA ILE A 14 10.88 -8.76 -7.06
C ILE A 14 11.49 -7.82 -8.11
N ASN A 15 10.79 -6.73 -8.43
CA ASN A 15 11.26 -5.74 -9.38
C ASN A 15 10.53 -4.41 -9.19
N LYS A 16 11.14 -3.31 -9.64
CA LYS A 16 10.43 -2.04 -9.84
C LYS A 16 9.47 -2.20 -11.03
N VAL A 17 8.25 -1.70 -10.89
CA VAL A 17 7.30 -1.64 -12.01
C VAL A 17 7.64 -0.42 -12.84
N ASP A 18 7.82 -0.59 -14.15
CA ASP A 18 8.01 0.52 -15.09
C ASP A 18 6.70 1.31 -15.21
N SER A 19 6.38 2.19 -14.27
CA SER A 19 5.13 2.98 -14.28
C SER A 19 5.36 4.35 -13.69
N GLU A 20 4.42 5.27 -13.91
CA GLU A 20 4.45 6.59 -13.28
C GLU A 20 4.34 6.51 -11.75
N LEU A 21 3.74 5.44 -11.23
CA LEU A 21 3.72 5.16 -9.79
C LEU A 21 5.12 4.73 -9.33
N ASN A 22 5.56 5.27 -8.20
CA ASN A 22 6.71 4.74 -7.48
C ASN A 22 6.33 3.38 -6.85
N CYS A 23 6.42 2.34 -7.67
CA CYS A 23 5.78 1.06 -7.42
C CYS A 23 6.74 -0.12 -7.64
N TYR A 24 6.63 -1.13 -6.76
CA TYR A 24 7.43 -2.35 -6.81
C TYR A 24 6.53 -3.58 -6.70
N LEU A 25 6.85 -4.63 -7.44
CA LEU A 25 6.21 -5.92 -7.28
C LEU A 25 6.79 -6.63 -6.04
N LEU A 26 5.94 -6.96 -5.08
CA LEU A 26 6.32 -7.67 -3.85
C LEU A 26 6.26 -9.19 -4.02
N ASP A 27 5.20 -9.65 -4.67
CA ASP A 27 4.88 -11.05 -4.93
C ASP A 27 3.81 -11.05 -6.04
N LYS A 28 3.46 -12.22 -6.58
CA LYS A 28 2.42 -12.37 -7.60
C LYS A 28 1.16 -11.61 -7.19
N LYS A 29 0.77 -10.62 -8.01
CA LYS A 29 -0.40 -9.74 -7.83
C LYS A 29 -0.32 -8.75 -6.66
N ARG A 30 0.84 -8.59 -6.00
CA ARG A 30 1.01 -7.66 -4.86
C ARG A 30 2.00 -6.58 -5.22
N TYR A 31 1.56 -5.34 -5.08
CA TYR A 31 2.33 -4.18 -5.46
C TYR A 31 2.49 -3.29 -4.22
N LEU A 32 3.71 -2.82 -3.99
CA LEU A 32 4.04 -1.80 -3.01
C LEU A 32 4.09 -0.46 -3.72
N VAL A 33 3.28 0.49 -3.29
CA VAL A 33 3.23 1.84 -3.84
C VAL A 33 3.71 2.81 -2.76
N PHE A 34 4.72 3.61 -3.07
CA PHE A 34 5.14 4.72 -2.22
C PHE A 34 4.36 5.96 -2.62
N TRP A 35 3.67 6.55 -1.64
CA TRP A 35 2.89 7.77 -1.83
C TRP A 35 3.64 8.95 -1.21
N ASP A 36 3.97 9.94 -2.03
CA ASP A 36 4.85 11.04 -1.65
C ASP A 36 4.12 12.18 -0.91
N GLU A 37 2.81 12.33 -1.15
CA GLU A 37 1.99 13.37 -0.51
C GLU A 37 1.41 12.92 0.84
N LEU A 38 0.99 13.88 1.67
CA LEU A 38 0.26 13.59 2.91
C LEU A 38 -1.13 13.05 2.60
N ILE A 39 -1.43 11.85 3.10
CA ILE A 39 -2.73 11.21 2.97
C ILE A 39 -3.64 11.73 4.07
N LYS A 40 -4.75 12.33 3.65
CA LYS A 40 -5.85 12.80 4.49
C LYS A 40 -7.10 11.99 4.21
N LYS A 41 -8.01 11.86 5.18
CA LYS A 41 -9.28 11.13 5.00
C LYS A 41 -10.09 11.63 3.81
N ASP A 42 -10.15 12.95 3.62
CA ASP A 42 -10.87 13.59 2.51
C ASP A 42 -10.22 13.39 1.13
N SER A 43 -8.95 12.99 1.10
CA SER A 43 -8.19 12.71 -0.13
C SER A 43 -8.26 11.25 -0.57
N ILE A 44 -8.71 10.33 0.28
CA ILE A 44 -8.65 8.88 -0.01
C ILE A 44 -9.38 8.52 -1.30
N GLU A 45 -10.60 9.02 -1.50
CA GLU A 45 -11.36 8.71 -2.71
C GLU A 45 -10.62 9.12 -3.99
N LYS A 46 -9.97 10.30 -3.97
CA LYS A 46 -9.15 10.77 -5.09
C LYS A 46 -7.94 9.87 -5.32
N ILE A 47 -7.29 9.43 -4.24
CA ILE A 47 -6.15 8.50 -4.31
C ILE A 47 -6.59 7.16 -4.91
N LEU A 48 -7.73 6.62 -4.48
CA LEU A 48 -8.28 5.36 -5.00
C LEU A 48 -8.57 5.45 -6.51
N ASN A 49 -9.23 6.52 -6.95
CA ASN A 49 -9.51 6.76 -8.37
C ASN A 49 -8.22 6.88 -9.18
N TYR A 50 -7.23 7.63 -8.68
CA TYR A 50 -5.93 7.76 -9.33
C TYR A 50 -5.20 6.41 -9.45
N LEU A 51 -5.18 5.61 -8.38
CA LEU A 51 -4.56 4.28 -8.41
C LEU A 51 -5.27 3.34 -9.39
N GLU A 52 -6.60 3.40 -9.47
CA GLU A 52 -7.36 2.61 -10.44
C GLU A 52 -6.98 2.97 -11.88
N GLU A 53 -6.97 4.26 -12.22
CA GLU A 53 -6.58 4.74 -13.55
C GLU A 53 -5.14 4.33 -13.91
N LYS A 54 -4.18 4.56 -13.00
CA LYS A 54 -2.76 4.29 -13.24
C LYS A 54 -2.41 2.81 -13.29
N THR A 55 -3.29 1.94 -12.80
CA THR A 55 -3.08 0.47 -12.80
C THR A 55 -3.95 -0.27 -13.81
N LYS A 56 -4.67 0.45 -14.68
CA LYS A 56 -5.47 -0.09 -15.79
C LYS A 56 -4.64 -0.23 -17.07
N ASN A 57 -3.59 -1.05 -17.01
CA ASN A 57 -2.72 -1.34 -18.15
C ASN A 57 -2.00 -2.69 -17.98
N ALA A 58 -1.33 -3.17 -19.03
CA ALA A 58 -0.69 -4.49 -19.07
C ALA A 58 0.47 -4.70 -18.08
N LYS A 59 0.95 -3.64 -17.42
CA LYS A 59 2.05 -3.71 -16.43
C LYS A 59 1.55 -4.21 -15.08
N PHE A 60 0.24 -4.22 -14.88
CA PHE A 60 -0.43 -4.70 -13.67
C PHE A 60 -1.36 -5.86 -14.01
N THR A 61 -1.47 -6.81 -13.09
CA THR A 61 -2.43 -7.90 -13.20
C THR A 61 -3.86 -7.40 -12.98
N ASP A 62 -4.84 -8.07 -13.62
CA ASP A 62 -6.26 -7.75 -13.44
C ASP A 62 -6.68 -7.84 -11.99
N TYR A 63 -6.41 -8.99 -11.36
CA TYR A 63 -6.57 -9.18 -9.91
C TYR A 63 -5.31 -8.73 -9.20
N LYS A 64 -5.44 -7.81 -8.24
CA LYS A 64 -4.27 -7.23 -7.56
C LYS A 64 -4.59 -6.68 -6.19
N THR A 65 -3.54 -6.58 -5.39
CA THR A 65 -3.52 -5.83 -4.14
C THR A 65 -2.46 -4.75 -4.24
N LEU A 66 -2.86 -3.51 -4.02
CA LEU A 66 -1.97 -2.36 -3.90
C LEU A 66 -1.79 -2.07 -2.40
N ILE A 67 -0.56 -2.13 -1.91
CA ILE A 67 -0.19 -1.74 -0.56
C ILE A 67 0.45 -0.37 -0.67
N VAL A 68 -0.26 0.65 -0.20
CA VAL A 68 0.15 2.05 -0.29
C VAL A 68 0.83 2.44 1.01
N VAL A 69 2.12 2.74 0.95
CA VAL A 69 2.89 3.28 2.09
C VAL A 69 2.97 4.78 1.94
N GLY A 70 2.49 5.51 2.93
CA GLY A 70 2.47 6.97 2.92
C GLY A 70 2.53 7.57 4.31
N LYS A 71 2.49 8.90 4.37
CA LYS A 71 2.47 9.68 5.60
C LYS A 71 1.09 10.30 5.84
N THR A 72 0.79 10.60 7.09
CA THR A 72 -0.41 11.33 7.49
C THR A 72 -0.14 12.22 8.70
N LYS A 73 -1.10 13.07 9.04
CA LYS A 73 -1.21 13.78 10.32
C LYS A 73 -2.47 13.42 11.09
N GLU A 74 -3.32 12.59 10.50
CA GLU A 74 -4.63 12.23 11.03
C GLU A 74 -4.62 10.85 11.67
N LYS A 75 -5.59 10.59 12.55
CA LYS A 75 -5.80 9.27 13.15
C LYS A 75 -6.71 8.43 12.28
N PHE A 76 -6.27 7.21 11.95
CA PHE A 76 -7.03 6.25 11.19
C PHE A 76 -7.45 5.06 12.06
N GLU A 77 -8.68 4.60 11.87
CA GLU A 77 -9.06 3.29 12.36
C GLU A 77 -8.61 2.21 11.38
N LYS A 78 -8.49 0.98 11.89
CA LYS A 78 -8.06 -0.16 11.06
C LYS A 78 -8.98 -0.38 9.85
N VAL A 79 -10.28 -0.14 10.00
CA VAL A 79 -11.28 -0.32 8.95
C VAL A 79 -11.14 0.71 7.83
N ASP A 80 -10.64 1.91 8.13
CA ASP A 80 -10.44 3.02 7.18
C ASP A 80 -9.24 2.80 6.25
N LEU A 81 -8.51 1.69 6.41
CA LEU A 81 -7.25 1.45 5.69
C LEU A 81 -7.39 0.36 4.63
N LEU A 82 -8.58 -0.20 4.43
CA LEU A 82 -8.84 -1.28 3.46
C LEU A 82 -9.99 -0.90 2.54
N TYR A 83 -9.73 -0.93 1.24
CA TYR A 83 -10.72 -0.65 0.21
C TYR A 83 -10.74 -1.78 -0.83
N PHE A 84 -11.93 -2.05 -1.36
CA PHE A 84 -12.13 -2.96 -2.48
C PHE A 84 -12.97 -2.24 -3.54
N ASN A 85 -12.53 -2.25 -4.80
CA ASN A 85 -13.26 -1.58 -5.89
C ASN A 85 -14.50 -2.36 -6.37
N ASN A 86 -14.97 -3.36 -5.61
CA ASN A 86 -16.07 -4.26 -5.96
C ASN A 86 -15.84 -5.13 -7.21
N VAL A 87 -14.63 -5.14 -7.77
CA VAL A 87 -14.31 -5.92 -8.98
C VAL A 87 -13.15 -6.88 -8.74
N ASN A 88 -11.94 -6.37 -8.53
CA ASN A 88 -10.73 -7.20 -8.56
C ASN A 88 -9.52 -6.62 -7.81
N THR A 89 -9.64 -5.41 -7.27
CA THR A 89 -8.51 -4.67 -6.70
C THR A 89 -8.76 -4.35 -5.23
N PHE A 90 -7.84 -4.82 -4.38
CA PHE A 90 -7.74 -4.36 -3.00
C PHE A 90 -6.71 -3.24 -2.91
N VAL A 91 -7.03 -2.17 -2.18
CA VAL A 91 -6.08 -1.12 -1.79
C VAL A 91 -5.97 -1.12 -0.27
N VAL A 92 -4.75 -1.19 0.23
CA VAL A 92 -4.45 -1.22 1.66
C VAL A 92 -3.46 -0.13 2.00
N PHE A 93 -3.85 0.76 2.90
CA PHE A 93 -2.99 1.82 3.37
C PHE A 93 -2.17 1.38 4.59
N TYR A 94 -0.87 1.65 4.54
CA TYR A 94 0.04 1.65 5.67
C TYR A 94 0.53 3.08 5.86
N LEU A 95 0.08 3.72 6.93
CA LEU A 95 0.32 5.15 7.16
C LEU A 95 1.16 5.35 8.41
N ILE A 96 2.12 6.27 8.32
CA ILE A 96 2.89 6.75 9.47
C ILE A 96 2.48 8.19 9.75
N ASN A 97 2.07 8.46 10.98
CA ASN A 97 1.85 9.83 11.44
C ASN A 97 3.21 10.54 11.54
N GLU A 98 3.42 11.61 10.77
CA GLU A 98 4.72 12.28 10.76
C GLU A 98 4.99 13.16 11.99
N GLU A 99 3.96 13.44 12.80
CA GLU A 99 4.07 14.23 14.03
C GLU A 99 4.26 13.34 15.27
N THR A 100 3.55 12.21 15.33
CA THR A 100 3.57 11.30 16.50
C THR A 100 4.40 10.04 16.29
N ASN A 101 4.79 9.72 15.05
CA ASN A 101 5.32 8.42 14.64
C ASN A 101 4.36 7.23 14.87
N ASP A 102 3.08 7.48 15.13
CA ASP A 102 2.08 6.42 15.21
C ASP A 102 1.95 5.71 13.87
N VAL A 103 1.84 4.38 13.91
CA VAL A 103 1.60 3.56 12.72
C VAL A 103 0.13 3.15 12.65
N TYR A 104 -0.50 3.45 11.51
CA TYR A 104 -1.84 2.95 11.18
C TYR A 104 -1.71 1.91 10.08
N MET A 105 -2.12 0.68 10.37
CA MET A 105 -2.09 -0.42 9.41
C MET A 105 -3.29 -1.35 9.56
N ASN A 106 -3.66 -1.98 8.45
CA ASN A 106 -4.59 -3.10 8.47
C ASN A 106 -3.84 -4.41 8.21
N ASP A 107 -3.88 -5.32 9.18
CA ASP A 107 -3.34 -6.68 9.09
C ASP A 107 -4.44 -7.76 9.22
N SER A 108 -5.68 -7.41 8.89
CA SER A 108 -6.79 -8.37 8.88
C SER A 108 -6.57 -9.45 7.83
N TRP A 109 -7.06 -10.64 8.13
CA TRP A 109 -7.10 -11.72 7.15
C TRP A 109 -8.27 -11.50 6.20
N ILE A 110 -8.02 -11.63 4.90
CA ILE A 110 -9.06 -11.70 3.88
C ILE A 110 -8.98 -13.05 3.17
N SER A 111 -10.13 -13.71 2.96
CA SER A 111 -10.25 -14.98 2.26
C SER A 111 -10.79 -14.81 0.85
N SER A 112 -10.29 -13.79 0.12
CA SER A 112 -10.77 -13.44 -1.22
C SER A 112 -9.66 -13.58 -2.28
N LEU A 113 -9.99 -14.24 -3.39
CA LEU A 113 -9.32 -14.18 -4.70
C LEU A 113 -7.80 -14.47 -4.71
N GLY A 114 -7.28 -15.09 -3.65
CA GLY A 114 -5.84 -15.25 -3.45
C GLY A 114 -5.10 -13.91 -3.39
N LEU A 115 -5.72 -12.85 -2.86
CA LEU A 115 -5.21 -11.46 -2.78
C LEU A 115 -4.85 -11.01 -1.36
N ASN A 116 -4.84 -11.93 -0.39
CA ASN A 116 -4.50 -11.64 1.00
C ASN A 116 -3.18 -10.85 1.13
N TYR A 117 -3.24 -9.77 1.91
CA TYR A 117 -2.17 -8.78 2.09
C TYR A 117 -1.53 -8.82 3.49
N LYS A 118 -2.13 -9.54 4.44
CA LYS A 118 -1.75 -9.54 5.86
C LYS A 118 -0.27 -9.78 6.10
N LYS A 119 0.29 -10.83 5.48
CA LYS A 119 1.71 -11.18 5.65
C LYS A 119 2.64 -10.07 5.17
N TYR A 120 2.24 -9.33 4.15
CA TYR A 120 3.07 -8.28 3.55
C TYR A 120 3.08 -7.03 4.41
N VAL A 121 1.90 -6.58 4.87
CA VAL A 121 1.76 -5.44 5.77
C VAL A 121 2.50 -5.67 7.08
N ARG A 122 2.40 -6.87 7.67
CA ARG A 122 3.16 -7.23 8.88
C ARG A 122 4.68 -7.14 8.67
N LYS A 123 5.17 -7.66 7.55
CA LYS A 123 6.60 -7.57 7.21
C LYS A 123 7.06 -6.13 6.98
N ILE A 124 6.25 -5.29 6.34
CA ILE A 124 6.51 -3.84 6.22
C ILE A 124 6.65 -3.22 7.61
N ASN A 125 5.70 -3.51 8.51
CA ASN A 125 5.72 -3.02 9.88
C ASN A 125 6.98 -3.46 10.65
N GLU A 126 7.36 -4.74 10.53
CA GLU A 126 8.59 -5.26 11.15
C GLU A 126 9.85 -4.57 10.63
N ILE A 127 9.93 -4.29 9.33
CA ILE A 127 11.08 -3.59 8.73
C ILE A 127 11.13 -2.14 9.21
N LEU A 128 9.99 -1.44 9.26
CA LEU A 128 9.97 -0.03 9.60
C LEU A 128 10.19 0.24 11.08
N ASN A 129 9.79 -0.67 11.97
CA ASN A 129 9.94 -0.52 13.42
C ASN A 129 11.19 -1.20 14.03
N LYS A 130 12.01 -1.89 13.23
CA LYS A 130 13.36 -2.36 13.63
C LYS A 130 14.40 -1.29 13.43
#